data_AF-A0A940BLW3-F1
#
_entry.id   AF-A0A940BLW3-F1
#
_cell.length_a   1.000
_cell.length_b   1.000
_cell.length_c   1.000
_cell.angle_alpha   90.00
_cell.angle_beta   90.00
_cell.angle_gamma   90.00
#
_symmetry.space_group_name_H-M   'P 1'
#
loop_
_entity.id
_entity.type
_entity.pdbx_description
1 polymer ?
#
loop_
_entity_poly.entity_id
_entity_poly.type
_entity_poly.pdbx_seq_one_letter_code
_entity_poly.pdbx_strand_id
1 'polypeptide(L)'
;MKIKTNIRKSFNVTVAFLMVLAMTFGTGIPSFAASKKTVYVISSITVKTTNSYNKKTVKDTYTFKYNKNGLIKKVNMKSSDKSPENVYYAKYTYKGKKIKKAYIQQGDGAPTDYKYTWKKGKITKADDKANHSYFMYNYENGRISEYHSSYGYNVSIVYDEQGRLIRNGKSVYEYDGNGFIAQSKEYSSTITFDNTVKGGRVTKIKMKSNYNSGTITIKYKKIKVSSGYNKLVEKQRNYMLLTHCYKVSTYAIPLGSM
;
A
#
# COMPACT_ATOMS: atom_id res chain seq x y z
N MET A 1 -28.78 5.71 -16.22
CA MET A 1 -27.38 6.03 -16.55
C MET A 1 -26.46 5.28 -15.56
N LYS A 2 -25.76 4.22 -15.98
CA LYS A 2 -24.91 3.41 -15.08
C LYS A 2 -23.62 4.19 -14.79
N ILE A 3 -23.47 4.73 -13.58
CA ILE A 3 -22.21 5.30 -13.08
C ILE A 3 -21.25 4.12 -12.79
N LYS A 4 -20.67 3.67 -13.90
CA LYS A 4 -19.73 2.58 -14.13
C LYS A 4 -18.37 2.58 -13.43
N THR A 5 -17.70 3.72 -13.23
CA THR A 5 -16.25 3.64 -13.58
C THR A 5 -15.22 4.59 -12.97
N ASN A 6 -15.30 5.06 -11.72
CA ASN A 6 -14.20 5.92 -11.20
C ASN A 6 -13.58 5.59 -9.83
N ILE A 7 -14.24 4.87 -8.92
CA ILE A 7 -13.68 4.62 -7.57
C ILE A 7 -12.46 3.68 -7.60
N ARG A 8 -12.39 2.74 -8.56
CA ARG A 8 -11.24 1.81 -8.70
C ARG A 8 -9.97 2.47 -9.27
N LYS A 9 -10.08 3.59 -9.99
CA LYS A 9 -8.93 4.30 -10.58
C LYS A 9 -8.16 5.09 -9.53
N SER A 10 -8.84 5.79 -8.63
CA SER A 10 -8.25 6.54 -7.51
C SER A 10 -7.46 5.63 -6.55
N PHE A 11 -7.83 4.36 -6.44
CA PHE A 11 -7.27 3.39 -5.49
C PHE A 11 -5.86 2.86 -5.83
N ASN A 12 -5.56 2.59 -7.10
CA ASN A 12 -4.24 2.06 -7.48
C ASN A 12 -3.14 3.12 -7.44
N VAL A 13 -3.54 4.39 -7.57
CA VAL A 13 -2.68 5.54 -7.30
C VAL A 13 -2.28 5.56 -5.81
N THR A 14 -3.17 5.17 -4.89
CA THR A 14 -2.87 5.00 -3.45
C THR A 14 -1.85 3.88 -3.16
N VAL A 15 -1.79 2.82 -3.97
CA VAL A 15 -0.77 1.76 -3.85
C VAL A 15 0.62 2.25 -4.27
N ALA A 16 0.69 3.11 -5.28
CA ALA A 16 1.91 3.82 -5.66
C ALA A 16 2.36 4.79 -4.54
N PHE A 17 1.40 5.53 -3.99
CA PHE A 17 1.56 6.49 -2.89
C PHE A 17 2.04 5.85 -1.57
N LEU A 18 1.52 4.68 -1.20
CA LEU A 18 1.90 4.01 0.06
C LEU A 18 3.27 3.30 -0.02
N MET A 19 3.73 2.92 -1.23
CA MET A 19 5.12 2.50 -1.42
C MET A 19 6.11 3.65 -1.30
N VAL A 20 5.69 4.90 -1.57
CA VAL A 20 6.51 6.10 -1.32
C VAL A 20 6.66 6.35 0.19
N LEU A 21 5.60 6.20 0.99
CA LEU A 21 5.63 6.29 2.46
C LEU A 21 6.59 5.29 3.12
N ALA A 22 6.75 4.10 2.55
CA ALA A 22 7.67 3.10 3.07
C ALA A 22 9.16 3.47 2.91
N MET A 23 9.50 4.41 2.03
CA MET A 23 10.89 4.65 1.58
C MET A 23 11.49 5.99 2.03
N THR A 24 10.78 6.77 2.84
CA THR A 24 11.15 8.14 3.23
C THR A 24 11.94 8.26 4.53
N PHE A 25 12.32 7.12 5.14
CA PHE A 25 13.12 7.11 6.36
C PHE A 25 14.55 6.65 6.10
N GLY A 26 15.48 7.59 6.02
CA GLY A 26 16.92 7.31 6.02
C GLY A 26 17.65 8.22 6.99
N THR A 27 18.06 7.69 8.14
CA THR A 27 19.22 8.22 8.87
C THR A 27 20.46 7.51 8.32
N GLY A 28 21.57 8.26 8.18
CA GLY A 28 22.83 7.74 7.66
C GLY A 28 23.31 6.56 8.50
N ILE A 29 23.65 5.45 7.84
CA ILE A 29 24.30 4.30 8.49
C ILE A 29 25.74 4.26 7.96
N PRO A 30 26.76 4.25 8.82
CA PRO A 30 28.15 4.17 8.40
C PRO A 30 28.43 2.87 7.62
N SER A 31 29.35 2.99 6.67
CA SER A 31 29.76 1.94 5.74
C SER A 31 30.66 0.92 6.45
N PHE A 32 30.07 -0.07 7.12
CA PHE A 32 30.77 -1.29 7.51
C PHE A 32 30.47 -2.42 6.52
N ALA A 33 31.44 -3.30 6.29
CA ALA A 33 31.34 -4.44 5.38
C ALA A 33 30.00 -5.16 5.53
N ALA A 34 29.19 -5.14 4.48
CA ALA A 34 27.78 -5.46 4.56
C ALA A 34 27.55 -6.98 4.66
N SER A 35 27.55 -7.52 5.88
CA SER A 35 27.06 -8.88 6.12
C SER A 35 25.63 -9.01 5.58
N LYS A 36 25.39 -10.04 4.77
CA LYS A 36 24.04 -10.33 4.24
C LYS A 36 23.21 -10.90 5.38
N LYS A 37 22.05 -10.29 5.68
CA LYS A 37 21.08 -10.84 6.62
C LYS A 37 19.92 -11.49 5.87
N THR A 38 19.41 -12.58 6.44
CA THR A 38 18.17 -13.20 5.96
C THR A 38 16.99 -12.42 6.52
N VAL A 39 16.13 -11.92 5.64
CA VAL A 39 14.90 -11.21 6.00
C VAL A 39 13.69 -11.87 5.35
N TYR A 40 12.52 -11.68 5.95
CA TYR A 40 11.26 -12.15 5.39
C TYR A 40 10.54 -11.02 4.66
N VAL A 41 10.20 -11.30 3.41
CA VAL A 41 9.42 -10.40 2.55
C VAL A 41 8.11 -11.04 2.15
N ILE A 42 7.09 -10.23 1.86
CA ILE A 42 5.79 -10.71 1.41
C ILE A 42 5.93 -11.19 -0.05
N SER A 43 5.75 -12.48 -0.29
CA SER A 43 5.79 -13.02 -1.65
C SER A 43 4.46 -12.81 -2.39
N SER A 44 3.35 -12.91 -1.67
CA SER A 44 2.02 -12.67 -2.22
C SER A 44 1.01 -12.25 -1.14
N ILE A 45 0.01 -11.48 -1.57
CA ILE A 45 -1.18 -11.18 -0.78
C ILE A 45 -2.38 -11.64 -1.60
N THR A 46 -3.25 -12.44 -1.00
CA THR A 46 -4.53 -12.82 -1.60
C THR A 46 -5.65 -12.22 -0.78
N VAL A 47 -6.50 -11.42 -1.41
CA VAL A 47 -7.69 -10.82 -0.81
C VAL A 47 -8.90 -11.54 -1.39
N LYS A 48 -9.71 -12.18 -0.55
CA LYS A 48 -11.01 -12.76 -0.91
C LYS A 48 -12.07 -11.92 -0.22
N THR A 49 -12.95 -11.28 -1.00
CA THR A 49 -14.03 -10.44 -0.48
C THR A 49 -15.35 -10.96 -1.00
N THR A 50 -16.34 -11.08 -0.12
CA THR A 50 -17.71 -11.48 -0.45
C THR A 50 -18.63 -10.31 -0.13
N ASN A 51 -19.38 -9.88 -1.14
CA ASN A 51 -20.38 -8.82 -0.98
C ASN A 51 -21.64 -9.39 -0.34
N SER A 52 -22.16 -8.73 0.70
CA SER A 52 -23.30 -9.25 1.46
C SER A 52 -24.61 -9.23 0.66
N TYR A 53 -24.76 -8.28 -0.27
CA TYR A 53 -25.98 -8.07 -1.06
C TYR A 53 -26.12 -9.11 -2.18
N ASN A 54 -25.12 -9.24 -3.04
CA ASN A 54 -25.21 -10.12 -4.21
C ASN A 54 -24.48 -11.47 -4.02
N LYS A 55 -23.90 -11.70 -2.84
CA LYS A 55 -23.09 -12.89 -2.49
C LYS A 55 -21.91 -13.16 -3.43
N LYS A 56 -21.58 -12.24 -4.35
CA LYS A 56 -20.47 -12.40 -5.28
C LYS A 56 -19.16 -12.32 -4.50
N THR A 57 -18.31 -13.30 -4.76
CA THR A 57 -16.97 -13.36 -4.18
C THR A 57 -15.93 -13.01 -5.23
N VAL A 58 -15.06 -12.06 -4.90
CA VAL A 58 -13.90 -11.67 -5.73
C VAL A 58 -12.63 -12.07 -5.00
N LYS A 59 -11.68 -12.65 -5.75
CA LYS A 59 -10.36 -13.03 -5.26
C LYS A 59 -9.30 -12.28 -6.05
N ASP A 60 -8.60 -11.38 -5.38
CA ASP A 60 -7.46 -10.67 -5.93
C ASP A 60 -6.16 -11.25 -5.36
N THR A 61 -5.18 -11.51 -6.23
CA THR A 61 -3.87 -12.01 -5.82
C THR A 61 -2.78 -11.09 -6.32
N TYR A 62 -2.08 -10.45 -5.38
CA TYR A 62 -0.89 -9.66 -5.60
C TYR A 62 0.34 -10.52 -5.43
N THR A 63 1.27 -10.40 -6.35
CA THR A 63 2.57 -11.10 -6.32
C THR A 63 3.71 -10.08 -6.41
N PHE A 64 4.73 -10.30 -5.59
CA PHE A 64 5.82 -9.35 -5.42
C PHE A 64 7.15 -9.97 -5.84
N LYS A 65 7.84 -9.30 -6.75
CA LYS A 65 9.22 -9.62 -7.12
C LYS A 65 10.15 -8.56 -6.54
N TYR A 66 11.32 -9.00 -6.12
CA TYR A 66 12.30 -8.18 -5.40
C TYR A 66 13.61 -8.13 -6.18
N ASN A 67 14.36 -7.03 -6.05
CA ASN A 67 15.73 -6.94 -6.55
C ASN A 67 16.72 -7.58 -5.54
N LYS A 68 18.02 -7.62 -5.89
CA LYS A 68 19.08 -8.19 -5.04
C LYS A 68 19.25 -7.50 -3.67
N ASN A 69 18.71 -6.29 -3.51
CA ASN A 69 18.73 -5.54 -2.26
C ASN A 69 17.44 -5.70 -1.45
N GLY A 70 16.49 -6.53 -1.91
CA GLY A 70 15.21 -6.76 -1.26
C GLY A 70 14.16 -5.68 -1.46
N LEU A 71 14.36 -4.75 -2.39
CA LEU A 71 13.33 -3.75 -2.75
C LEU A 71 12.38 -4.32 -3.80
N ILE A 72 11.09 -3.94 -3.76
CA ILE A 72 10.12 -4.40 -4.77
C ILE A 72 10.54 -3.92 -6.15
N LYS A 73 10.81 -4.86 -7.06
CA LYS A 73 11.09 -4.55 -8.47
C LYS A 73 9.80 -4.57 -9.30
N LYS A 74 8.84 -5.42 -8.92
CA LYS A 74 7.60 -5.61 -9.68
C LYS A 74 6.47 -6.09 -8.79
N VAL A 75 5.27 -5.59 -9.05
CA VAL A 75 4.01 -6.04 -8.48
C VAL A 75 3.10 -6.46 -9.62
N ASN A 76 2.42 -7.60 -9.46
CA ASN A 76 1.40 -8.04 -10.39
C ASN A 76 0.17 -8.52 -9.62
N MET A 77 -0.97 -7.92 -9.91
CA MET A 77 -2.28 -8.31 -9.40
C MET A 77 -3.04 -9.07 -10.48
N LYS A 78 -3.63 -10.21 -10.10
CA LYS A 78 -4.65 -10.91 -10.89
C LYS A 78 -5.95 -10.93 -10.09
N SER A 79 -7.07 -10.64 -10.73
CA SER A 79 -8.40 -10.80 -10.14
C SER A 79 -9.10 -12.02 -10.70
N SER A 80 -9.93 -12.67 -9.89
CA SER A 80 -10.88 -13.69 -10.37
C SER A 80 -12.05 -13.07 -11.13
N ASP A 81 -12.32 -11.77 -10.92
CA ASP A 81 -13.27 -11.01 -11.71
C ASP A 81 -12.59 -10.65 -13.03
N LYS A 82 -12.95 -11.36 -14.12
CA LYS A 82 -12.30 -11.32 -15.44
C LYS A 82 -12.36 -9.95 -16.15
N SER A 83 -12.80 -8.89 -15.47
CA SER A 83 -12.79 -7.55 -16.02
C SER A 83 -11.34 -7.08 -16.22
N PRO A 84 -10.98 -6.57 -17.41
CA PRO A 84 -9.62 -6.10 -17.69
C PRO A 84 -9.21 -5.02 -16.70
N GLU A 85 -10.11 -4.13 -16.26
CA GLU A 85 -9.86 -3.09 -15.25
C GLU A 85 -9.36 -3.60 -13.88
N ASN A 86 -9.47 -4.92 -13.65
CA ASN A 86 -9.02 -5.61 -12.44
C ASN A 86 -7.67 -6.31 -12.60
N VAL A 87 -6.85 -5.87 -13.54
CA VAL A 87 -5.43 -6.22 -13.60
C VAL A 87 -4.63 -5.01 -13.14
N TYR A 88 -3.60 -5.23 -12.32
CA TYR A 88 -2.69 -4.17 -11.92
C TYR A 88 -1.26 -4.65 -12.07
N TYR A 89 -0.43 -3.79 -12.66
CA TYR A 89 0.97 -4.04 -12.87
C TYR A 89 1.77 -2.82 -12.44
N ALA A 90 2.85 -3.06 -11.69
CA ALA A 90 3.83 -2.03 -11.43
C ALA A 90 5.26 -2.56 -11.56
N LYS A 91 6.17 -1.73 -12.06
CA LYS A 91 7.60 -2.00 -12.13
C LYS A 91 8.37 -0.79 -11.61
N TYR A 92 9.36 -1.04 -10.77
CA TYR A 92 10.14 -0.01 -10.10
C TYR A 92 11.61 -0.10 -10.49
N THR A 93 12.22 1.07 -10.66
CA THR A 93 13.65 1.23 -10.86
C THR A 93 14.22 2.10 -9.76
N TYR A 94 15.48 1.84 -9.39
CA TYR A 94 16.10 2.46 -8.21
C TYR A 94 17.47 3.03 -8.56
N LYS A 95 17.84 4.13 -7.87
CA LYS A 95 19.22 4.61 -7.75
C LYS A 95 19.63 4.43 -6.28
N GLY A 96 20.37 3.35 -6.00
CA GLY A 96 20.64 2.92 -4.62
C GLY A 96 19.36 2.54 -3.88
N LYS A 97 19.07 3.23 -2.77
CA LYS A 97 17.85 3.05 -1.94
C LYS A 97 16.64 3.86 -2.45
N LYS A 98 16.85 4.77 -3.40
CA LYS A 98 15.82 5.72 -3.86
C LYS A 98 15.11 5.19 -5.10
N ILE A 99 13.78 5.19 -5.11
CA ILE A 99 13.00 5.00 -6.34
C ILE A 99 13.37 6.11 -7.33
N LYS A 100 13.71 5.71 -8.55
CA LYS A 100 13.99 6.61 -9.69
C LYS A 100 12.76 6.75 -10.58
N LYS A 101 12.16 5.64 -10.97
CA LYS A 101 10.94 5.59 -11.79
C LYS A 101 10.02 4.46 -11.35
N ALA A 102 8.73 4.67 -11.51
CA ALA A 102 7.72 3.62 -11.43
C ALA A 102 6.90 3.60 -12.73
N TYR A 103 6.76 2.43 -13.34
CA TYR A 103 5.85 2.19 -14.44
C TYR A 103 4.62 1.49 -13.87
N ILE A 104 3.43 2.05 -14.07
CA ILE A 104 2.19 1.53 -13.49
C ILE A 104 1.14 1.41 -14.58
N GLN A 105 0.49 0.25 -14.65
CA GLN A 105 -0.59 -0.01 -15.58
C GLN A 105 -1.78 -0.60 -14.82
N GLN A 106 -2.97 -0.05 -15.08
CA GLN A 106 -4.23 -0.57 -14.58
C GLN A 106 -5.08 -1.02 -15.76
N GLY A 107 -5.46 -2.29 -15.72
CA GLY A 107 -6.17 -2.99 -16.76
C GLY A 107 -5.57 -2.86 -18.14
N ASP A 108 -6.43 -2.62 -19.12
CA ASP A 108 -6.10 -2.34 -20.52
C ASP A 108 -5.66 -0.88 -20.75
N GLY A 109 -5.74 -0.04 -19.71
CA GLY A 109 -5.34 1.36 -19.79
C GLY A 109 -3.87 1.53 -20.15
N ALA A 110 -3.57 2.69 -20.75
CA ALA A 110 -2.20 3.07 -21.07
C ALA A 110 -1.35 3.14 -19.79
N PRO A 111 -0.12 2.61 -19.81
CA PRO A 111 0.75 2.70 -18.67
C PRO A 111 1.17 4.14 -18.39
N THR A 112 1.33 4.46 -17.11
CA THR A 112 1.85 5.74 -16.63
C THR A 112 3.25 5.55 -16.05
N ASP A 113 4.18 6.34 -16.56
CA ASP A 113 5.53 6.46 -15.99
C ASP A 113 5.56 7.61 -14.99
N TYR A 114 6.02 7.31 -13.77
CA TYR A 114 6.22 8.27 -12.71
C TYR A 114 7.70 8.53 -12.46
N LYS A 115 8.06 9.80 -12.30
CA LYS A 115 9.36 10.28 -11.82
C LYS A 115 9.19 10.86 -10.41
N TYR A 116 10.24 10.76 -9.60
CA TYR A 116 10.19 11.18 -8.20
C TYR A 116 11.27 12.21 -7.89
N THR A 117 10.87 13.31 -7.25
CA THR A 117 11.77 14.36 -6.78
C THR A 117 12.13 14.12 -5.32
N TRP A 118 13.43 14.15 -5.02
CA TRP A 118 13.95 13.88 -3.68
C TRP A 118 14.61 15.13 -3.08
N LYS A 119 14.20 15.51 -1.86
CA LYS A 119 14.85 16.58 -1.07
C LYS A 119 15.23 16.03 0.29
N LYS A 120 16.48 16.22 0.71
CA LYS A 120 17.01 15.74 2.00
C LYS A 120 16.68 14.26 2.28
N GLY A 121 16.80 13.40 1.26
CA GLY A 121 16.56 11.96 1.38
C GLY A 121 15.09 11.53 1.42
N LYS A 122 14.13 12.44 1.20
CA LYS A 122 12.68 12.16 1.18
C LYS A 122 12.08 12.48 -0.19
N ILE A 123 11.04 11.75 -0.59
CA ILE A 123 10.27 12.07 -1.80
C ILE A 123 9.36 13.26 -1.49
N THR A 124 9.47 14.31 -2.27
CA THR A 124 8.64 15.53 -2.12
C THR A 124 7.64 15.68 -3.25
N LYS A 125 7.85 14.98 -4.38
CA LYS A 125 7.00 15.06 -5.56
C LYS A 125 7.00 13.75 -6.34
N ALA A 126 5.85 13.41 -6.94
CA ALA A 126 5.74 12.40 -7.96
C ALA A 126 5.06 13.00 -9.20
N ASP A 127 5.75 12.98 -10.33
CA ASP A 127 5.29 13.55 -11.61
C ASP A 127 5.05 12.44 -12.63
N ASP A 128 4.01 12.55 -13.44
CA ASP A 128 3.80 11.66 -14.58
C ASP A 128 4.75 11.99 -15.76
N LYS A 129 4.61 11.28 -16.89
CA LYS A 129 5.44 11.52 -18.08
C LYS A 129 5.24 12.91 -18.71
N ALA A 130 4.07 13.52 -18.52
CA ALA A 130 3.72 14.86 -18.99
C ALA A 130 4.11 15.95 -17.98
N ASN A 131 4.79 15.57 -16.89
CA ASN A 131 5.17 16.45 -15.78
C ASN A 131 3.97 17.02 -15.00
N HIS A 132 2.81 16.38 -15.08
CA HIS A 132 1.73 16.69 -14.16
C HIS A 132 2.09 16.19 -12.77
N SER A 133 2.00 17.09 -11.81
CA SER A 133 2.29 16.82 -10.41
C SER A 133 1.17 15.96 -9.85
N TYR A 134 1.43 14.67 -9.71
CA TYR A 134 0.43 13.72 -9.23
C TYR A 134 0.34 13.71 -7.71
N PHE A 135 1.48 13.91 -7.05
CA PHE A 135 1.56 14.07 -5.61
C PHE A 135 2.61 15.06 -5.17
N MET A 136 2.27 15.86 -4.16
CA MET A 136 3.22 16.67 -3.39
C MET A 136 3.13 16.26 -1.92
N TYR A 137 4.27 16.13 -1.25
CA TYR A 137 4.35 15.58 0.11
C TYR A 137 4.95 16.58 1.08
N ASN A 138 4.22 16.87 2.15
CA ASN A 138 4.67 17.68 3.27
C ASN A 138 5.11 16.78 4.41
N TYR A 139 6.14 17.22 5.15
CA TYR A 139 6.72 16.45 6.23
C TYR A 139 6.80 17.24 7.52
N GLU A 140 6.49 16.57 8.61
CA GLU A 140 6.63 17.06 9.97
C GLU A 140 7.32 15.98 10.81
N ASN A 141 8.30 16.37 11.64
CA ASN A 141 9.01 15.44 12.53
C ASN A 141 9.53 14.16 11.87
N GLY A 142 10.00 14.28 10.61
CA GLY A 142 10.52 13.12 9.87
C GLY A 142 9.48 12.34 9.08
N ARG A 143 8.18 12.54 9.29
CA ARG A 143 7.06 11.76 8.73
C ARG A 143 6.24 12.59 7.75
N ILE A 144 5.45 11.96 6.90
CA ILE A 144 4.52 12.68 6.00
C ILE A 144 3.36 13.16 6.85
N SER A 145 3.12 14.47 6.92
CA SER A 145 1.98 15.05 7.63
C SER A 145 0.81 15.34 6.70
N GLU A 146 1.09 15.55 5.41
CA GLU A 146 0.07 15.85 4.41
C GLU A 146 0.54 15.48 3.01
N TYR A 147 -0.41 15.21 2.12
CA TYR A 147 -0.15 15.21 0.69
C TYR A 147 -1.24 15.90 -0.12
N HIS A 148 -0.82 16.50 -1.24
CA HIS A 148 -1.71 17.00 -2.29
C HIS A 148 -1.83 15.96 -3.40
N SER A 149 -3.06 15.64 -3.83
CA SER A 149 -3.32 14.70 -4.93
C SER A 149 -3.51 15.43 -6.26
N SER A 150 -3.41 14.70 -7.38
CA SER A 150 -3.71 15.19 -8.73
C SER A 150 -5.13 15.74 -8.91
N TYR A 151 -6.05 15.40 -8.00
CA TYR A 151 -7.44 15.86 -8.02
C TYR A 151 -7.67 17.13 -7.17
N GLY A 152 -6.61 17.76 -6.68
CA GLY A 152 -6.70 18.98 -5.86
C GLY A 152 -6.97 18.73 -4.37
N TYR A 153 -7.15 17.47 -3.94
CA TYR A 153 -7.36 17.17 -2.52
C TYR A 153 -6.08 17.28 -1.72
N ASN A 154 -6.17 17.98 -0.58
CA ASN A 154 -5.20 17.91 0.52
C ASN A 154 -5.65 16.84 1.51
N VAL A 155 -4.75 15.93 1.86
CA VAL A 155 -5.04 14.82 2.76
C VAL A 155 -4.06 14.83 3.92
N SER A 156 -4.57 15.11 5.11
CA SER A 156 -3.81 15.09 6.37
C SER A 156 -3.55 13.68 6.86
N ILE A 157 -2.37 13.46 7.44
CA ILE A 157 -1.93 12.19 8.02
C ILE A 157 -1.54 12.42 9.48
N VAL A 158 -2.12 11.64 10.40
CA VAL A 158 -1.85 11.75 11.84
C VAL A 158 -1.35 10.42 12.39
N TYR A 159 -0.36 10.50 13.27
CA TYR A 159 0.24 9.37 13.96
C TYR A 159 0.06 9.50 15.47
N ASP A 160 0.02 8.37 16.17
CA ASP A 160 0.16 8.37 17.63
C ASP A 160 1.63 8.50 18.07
N GLU A 161 1.84 8.54 19.38
CA GLU A 161 3.16 8.65 20.02
C GLU A 161 4.08 7.48 19.67
N GLN A 162 3.53 6.28 19.49
CA GLN A 162 4.28 5.09 19.05
C GLN A 162 4.58 5.11 17.55
N GLY A 163 4.04 6.10 16.82
CA GLY A 163 4.25 6.31 15.39
C GLY A 163 3.39 5.45 14.48
N ARG A 164 2.29 4.91 14.98
CA ARG A 164 1.28 4.19 14.20
C ARG A 164 0.34 5.20 13.54
N LEU A 165 -0.10 4.90 12.33
CA LEU A 165 -1.02 5.74 11.57
C LEU A 165 -2.42 5.67 12.20
N ILE A 166 -2.92 6.76 12.79
CA ILE A 166 -4.25 6.79 13.42
C ILE A 166 -5.29 7.53 12.56
N ARG A 167 -4.85 8.37 11.61
CA ARG A 167 -5.73 9.03 10.65
C ARG A 167 -5.07 9.24 9.29
N ASN A 168 -5.82 9.00 8.21
CA ASN A 168 -5.45 9.35 6.84
C ASN A 168 -6.68 9.95 6.13
N GLY A 169 -6.71 11.27 5.98
CA GLY A 169 -7.90 12.00 5.56
C GLY A 169 -9.07 11.68 6.48
N LYS A 170 -10.15 11.12 5.92
CA LYS A 170 -11.36 10.74 6.66
C LYS A 170 -11.31 9.33 7.28
N SER A 171 -10.25 8.58 7.00
CA SER A 171 -10.06 7.25 7.58
C SER A 171 -9.41 7.36 8.95
N VAL A 172 -9.97 6.65 9.93
CA VAL A 172 -9.44 6.51 11.29
C VAL A 172 -9.09 5.04 11.53
N TYR A 173 -7.98 4.79 12.22
CA TYR A 173 -7.48 3.44 12.49
C TYR A 173 -7.26 3.21 13.99
N GLU A 174 -7.69 2.05 14.46
CA GLU A 174 -7.48 1.58 15.82
C GLU A 174 -6.68 0.28 15.80
N TYR A 175 -5.86 0.06 16.83
CA TYR A 175 -4.91 -1.03 16.90
C TYR A 175 -5.20 -1.93 18.11
N ASP A 176 -4.95 -3.23 17.96
CA ASP A 176 -4.97 -4.17 19.08
C ASP A 176 -3.75 -3.99 20.00
N GLY A 177 -3.74 -4.68 21.14
CA GLY A 177 -2.62 -4.66 22.09
C GLY A 177 -1.29 -5.16 21.53
N ASN A 178 -1.31 -5.84 20.37
CA ASN A 178 -0.11 -6.29 19.66
C ASN A 178 0.36 -5.29 18.59
N GLY A 179 -0.33 -4.16 18.44
CA GLY A 179 -0.01 -3.11 17.47
C GLY A 179 -0.42 -3.42 16.03
N PHE A 180 -1.33 -4.38 15.80
CA PHE A 180 -1.94 -4.60 14.49
C PHE A 180 -3.26 -3.84 14.38
N ILE A 181 -3.67 -3.44 13.17
CA ILE A 181 -4.98 -2.79 12.99
C ILE A 181 -6.07 -3.77 13.45
N ALA A 182 -6.88 -3.32 14.39
CA ALA A 182 -8.08 -4.01 14.87
C ALA A 182 -9.35 -3.45 14.23
N GLN A 183 -9.36 -2.15 13.90
CA GLN A 183 -10.51 -1.50 13.29
C GLN A 183 -10.11 -0.35 12.36
N SER A 184 -10.91 -0.12 11.33
CA SER A 184 -10.87 1.11 10.54
C SER A 184 -12.27 1.69 10.37
N LYS A 185 -12.38 3.01 10.48
CA LYS A 185 -13.62 3.77 10.26
C LYS A 185 -13.41 4.75 9.12
N GLU A 186 -14.35 4.81 8.19
CA GLU A 186 -14.36 5.79 7.09
C GLU A 186 -15.81 6.15 6.78
N TYR A 187 -16.19 7.42 6.96
CA TYR A 187 -17.58 7.86 6.93
C TYR A 187 -18.47 7.02 7.87
N SER A 188 -19.56 6.43 7.37
CA SER A 188 -20.45 5.53 8.10
C SER A 188 -20.00 4.06 8.10
N SER A 189 -18.88 3.74 7.44
CA SER A 189 -18.37 2.38 7.33
C SER A 189 -17.38 2.05 8.44
N THR A 190 -17.64 0.97 9.16
CA THR A 190 -16.71 0.38 10.12
C THR A 190 -16.30 -1.01 9.67
N ILE A 191 -15.01 -1.31 9.79
CA ILE A 191 -14.43 -2.61 9.46
C ILE A 191 -13.61 -3.08 10.64
N THR A 192 -13.87 -4.30 11.10
CA THR A 192 -13.08 -4.96 12.14
C THR A 192 -12.17 -6.00 11.52
N PHE A 193 -10.99 -6.19 12.11
CA PHE A 193 -9.95 -7.10 11.65
C PHE A 193 -9.60 -8.11 12.74
N ASP A 194 -9.65 -9.40 12.40
CA ASP A 194 -9.16 -10.50 13.22
C ASP A 194 -7.85 -11.03 12.60
N ASN A 195 -6.73 -10.73 13.27
CA ASN A 195 -5.37 -10.97 12.79
C ASN A 195 -4.83 -12.31 13.30
N THR A 196 -4.50 -13.22 12.38
CA THR A 196 -3.75 -14.45 12.71
C THR A 196 -2.25 -14.22 12.55
N VAL A 197 -1.52 -14.31 13.66
CA VAL A 197 -0.06 -14.12 13.72
C VAL A 197 0.65 -15.47 13.86
N LYS A 198 1.69 -15.70 13.06
CA LYS A 198 2.59 -16.86 13.18
C LYS A 198 4.04 -16.41 13.10
N GLY A 199 4.85 -16.78 14.11
CA GLY A 199 6.26 -16.38 14.19
C GLY A 199 6.47 -14.86 14.13
N GLY A 200 5.61 -14.11 14.84
CA GLY A 200 5.64 -12.65 14.90
C GLY A 200 5.17 -11.92 13.64
N ARG A 201 4.49 -12.61 12.70
CA ARG A 201 4.02 -12.03 11.43
C ARG A 201 2.56 -12.33 11.17
N VAL A 202 1.79 -11.33 10.73
CA VAL A 202 0.41 -11.52 10.28
C VAL A 202 0.41 -12.39 9.02
N THR A 203 -0.29 -13.52 9.07
CA THR A 203 -0.39 -14.48 7.95
C THR A 203 -1.79 -14.56 7.37
N LYS A 204 -2.81 -14.20 8.17
CA LYS A 204 -4.20 -14.14 7.76
C LYS A 204 -4.88 -12.99 8.49
N ILE A 205 -5.81 -12.32 7.82
CA ILE A 205 -6.67 -11.29 8.40
C ILE A 205 -8.08 -11.65 7.98
N LYS A 206 -8.99 -11.89 8.92
CA LYS A 206 -10.42 -11.90 8.61
C LYS A 206 -10.95 -10.49 8.80
N MET A 207 -11.85 -10.08 7.93
CA MET A 207 -12.44 -8.76 7.97
C MET A 207 -13.95 -8.86 7.91
N LYS A 208 -14.60 -7.95 8.63
CA LYS A 208 -16.06 -7.84 8.67
C LYS A 208 -16.44 -6.38 8.66
N SER A 209 -17.38 -6.02 7.81
CA SER A 209 -18.09 -4.75 7.82
C SER A 209 -19.60 -5.01 7.69
N ASN A 210 -20.40 -3.94 7.74
CA ASN A 210 -21.84 -4.03 7.52
C ASN A 210 -22.20 -4.52 6.11
N TYR A 211 -21.28 -4.36 5.15
CA TYR A 211 -21.56 -4.58 3.72
C TYR A 211 -20.75 -5.74 3.12
N ASN A 212 -19.60 -6.07 3.70
CA ASN A 212 -18.70 -7.07 3.17
C ASN A 212 -18.07 -7.90 4.27
N SER A 213 -17.72 -9.12 3.93
CA SER A 213 -16.76 -9.90 4.70
C SER A 213 -15.64 -10.38 3.80
N GLY A 214 -14.51 -10.74 4.39
CA GLY A 214 -13.39 -11.17 3.60
C GLY A 214 -12.28 -11.81 4.39
N THR A 215 -11.26 -12.21 3.65
CA THR A 215 -10.03 -12.75 4.20
C THR A 215 -8.85 -12.27 3.37
N ILE A 216 -7.84 -11.74 4.03
CA ILE A 216 -6.52 -11.52 3.46
C ILE A 216 -5.62 -12.67 3.90
N THR A 217 -4.94 -13.31 2.96
CA THR A 217 -3.89 -14.29 3.23
C THR A 217 -2.55 -13.73 2.75
N ILE A 218 -1.55 -13.74 3.62
CA ILE A 218 -0.22 -13.21 3.35
C ILE A 218 0.79 -14.35 3.34
N LYS A 219 1.49 -14.51 2.23
CA LYS A 219 2.61 -15.45 2.13
C LYS A 219 3.92 -14.69 2.22
N TYR A 220 4.87 -15.27 2.94
CA TYR A 220 6.22 -14.73 3.07
C TYR A 220 7.23 -15.63 2.36
N LYS A 221 8.38 -15.06 2.02
CA LYS A 221 9.57 -15.81 1.61
C LYS A 221 10.81 -15.21 2.26
N LYS A 222 11.82 -16.04 2.50
CA LYS A 222 13.14 -15.61 2.95
C LYS A 222 13.94 -15.06 1.76
N ILE A 223 14.63 -13.94 1.96
CA ILE A 223 15.64 -13.42 1.02
C ILE A 223 16.87 -12.99 1.79
N LYS A 224 18.05 -13.02 1.15
CA LYS A 224 19.28 -12.45 1.71
C LYS A 224 19.45 -11.04 1.18
N VAL A 225 19.63 -10.07 2.06
CA VAL A 225 19.84 -8.65 1.69
C VAL A 225 21.04 -8.10 2.45
N SER A 226 21.69 -7.08 1.90
CA SER A 226 22.77 -6.38 2.62
C SER A 226 22.23 -5.68 3.86
N SER A 227 23.04 -5.65 4.93
CA SER A 227 22.69 -5.07 6.24
C SER A 227 22.04 -3.68 6.15
N GLY A 228 22.53 -2.84 5.25
CA GLY A 228 22.02 -1.49 5.01
C GLY A 228 20.59 -1.40 4.46
N TYR A 229 19.96 -2.51 4.06
CA TYR A 229 18.59 -2.55 3.52
C TYR A 229 17.57 -3.21 4.46
N ASN A 230 17.99 -3.89 5.52
CA ASN A 230 17.07 -4.65 6.39
C ASN A 230 15.90 -3.81 6.91
N LYS A 231 16.20 -2.68 7.56
CA LYS A 231 15.18 -1.78 8.12
C LYS A 231 14.22 -1.26 7.05
N LEU A 232 14.71 -1.04 5.83
CA LEU A 232 13.89 -0.58 4.70
C LEU A 232 12.94 -1.68 4.22
N VAL A 233 13.43 -2.92 4.13
CA VAL A 233 12.63 -4.08 3.74
C VAL A 233 11.52 -4.37 4.76
N GLU A 234 11.83 -4.27 6.06
CA GLU A 234 10.84 -4.45 7.12
C GLU A 234 9.76 -3.38 7.12
N LYS A 235 10.14 -2.12 6.88
CA LYS A 235 9.17 -1.02 6.72
C LYS A 235 8.25 -1.26 5.53
N GLN A 236 8.83 -1.60 4.37
CA GLN A 236 8.07 -1.87 3.16
C GLN A 236 7.03 -2.99 3.38
N ARG A 237 7.40 -4.04 4.13
CA ARG A 237 6.47 -5.10 4.52
C ARG A 237 5.28 -4.55 5.34
N ASN A 238 5.54 -3.78 6.38
CA ASN A 238 4.48 -3.30 7.28
C ASN A 238 3.50 -2.38 6.54
N TYR A 239 3.99 -1.50 5.67
CA TYR A 239 3.15 -0.62 4.85
C TYR A 239 2.26 -1.38 3.87
N MET A 240 2.78 -2.43 3.24
CA MET A 240 1.98 -3.25 2.32
C MET A 240 0.75 -3.85 3.01
N LEU A 241 0.86 -4.23 4.29
CA LEU A 241 -0.28 -4.76 5.04
C LEU A 241 -1.36 -3.70 5.25
N LEU A 242 -0.96 -2.48 5.64
CA LEU A 242 -1.87 -1.34 5.82
C LEU A 242 -2.65 -1.02 4.53
N THR A 243 -1.96 -0.99 3.38
CA THR A 243 -2.57 -0.64 2.09
C THR A 243 -3.66 -1.62 1.64
N HIS A 244 -3.47 -2.92 1.88
CA HIS A 244 -4.40 -3.93 1.36
C HIS A 244 -5.62 -4.11 2.27
N CYS A 245 -5.52 -3.76 3.56
CA CYS A 245 -6.69 -3.63 4.43
C CYS A 245 -7.62 -2.49 3.97
N TYR A 246 -7.05 -1.36 3.50
CA TYR A 246 -7.82 -0.24 2.95
C TYR A 246 -8.56 -0.58 1.64
N LYS A 247 -8.04 -1.51 0.82
CA LYS A 247 -8.75 -1.96 -0.40
C LYS A 247 -10.17 -2.42 -0.12
N VAL A 248 -10.38 -3.08 1.02
CA VAL A 248 -11.67 -3.72 1.30
C VAL A 248 -12.70 -2.75 1.88
N SER A 249 -12.27 -1.60 2.43
CA SER A 249 -13.20 -0.53 2.83
C SER A 249 -13.88 0.14 1.65
N THR A 250 -13.13 0.40 0.58
CA THR A 250 -13.68 1.05 -0.61
C THR A 250 -14.67 0.17 -1.39
N TYR A 251 -14.57 -1.16 -1.29
CA TYR A 251 -15.60 -2.08 -1.81
C TYR A 251 -16.88 -2.11 -0.95
N ALA A 252 -16.86 -1.55 0.26
CA ALA A 252 -17.97 -1.56 1.21
C ALA A 252 -18.93 -0.40 1.06
N ILE A 253 -18.65 0.59 0.19
CA ILE A 253 -19.58 1.68 -0.06
C ILE A 253 -20.59 1.21 -1.13
N PRO A 254 -21.89 1.07 -0.80
CA PRO A 254 -22.91 0.80 -1.79
C PRO A 254 -22.94 1.98 -2.77
N LEU A 255 -22.88 1.67 -4.07
CA LEU A 255 -22.94 2.64 -5.19
C LEU A 255 -24.29 3.39 -5.30
N GLY A 256 -25.09 3.43 -4.24
CA GLY A 256 -26.44 4.02 -4.20
C GLY A 256 -26.61 5.12 -3.15
N SER A 257 -25.53 5.76 -2.69
CA SER A 257 -25.61 6.90 -1.75
C SER A 257 -24.70 8.08 -2.14
N MET A 258 -24.52 8.28 -3.45
CA MET A 258 -24.03 9.54 -4.04
C MET A 258 -25.00 9.98 -5.13
#